data_AF-A0A8H4Q952-F1
#
_entry.id   AF-A0A8H4Q952-F1
#
_cell.length_a   1.000
_cell.length_b   1.000
_cell.length_c   1.000
_cell.angle_alpha   90.00
_cell.angle_beta   90.00
_cell.angle_gamma   90.00
#
_symmetry.space_group_name_H-M   'P 1'
#
loop_
_entity.id
_entity.type
_entity.pdbx_description
1 polymer ?
#
loop_
_entity_poly.entity_id
_entity_poly.type
_entity_poly.pdbx_seq_one_letter_code
_entity_poly.pdbx_strand_id
1 'polypeptide(L)'
;MPGPMRGVPVDVITEASPYWNPEWASLDEFLSKEDDEAKAKVHYHELAHIQPSNKDIRDRGKRHQDNMSKYHKIREIFGPGSLYHPNQVLAKFHFPSDGICHKEIMYRLACKVSELRSLQERNYLVMDPWDFIRWRLAIKVQEYLPRPGSTASSFVKSAIVKLCDLDEPDKPNRFADPLMRAAVVLSANLQNRPNLYKSGVQVRQKSVSRVSTSPAAPSGVRKSGRARGRPPGPSRPMATSETRDERRRVNRAKIAAALPQSTYQGVNAWRAKREARNPRD
;
A
#
# COMPACT_ATOMS: atom_id res chain seq x y z
N MET A 1 1.55 -24.22 14.18
CA MET A 1 0.97 -23.75 12.90
C MET A 1 -0.55 -23.61 13.07
N PRO A 2 -1.18 -22.46 12.73
CA PRO A 2 -2.62 -22.26 12.89
C PRO A 2 -3.47 -23.26 12.10
N GLY A 3 -4.68 -23.56 12.59
CA GLY A 3 -5.61 -24.51 11.98
C GLY A 3 -5.88 -24.25 10.49
N PRO A 4 -6.17 -23.00 10.07
CA PRO A 4 -6.44 -22.67 8.67
C PRO A 4 -5.28 -22.86 7.68
N MET A 5 -4.06 -23.15 8.16
CA MET A 5 -2.91 -23.44 7.29
C MET A 5 -2.59 -24.94 7.21
N ARG A 6 -3.30 -25.80 7.95
CA ARG A 6 -3.01 -27.24 7.97
C ARG A 6 -3.21 -27.85 6.58
N GLY A 7 -2.23 -28.61 6.10
CA GLY A 7 -2.27 -29.25 4.77
C GLY A 7 -1.96 -28.34 3.59
N VAL A 8 -1.57 -27.07 3.83
CA VAL A 8 -1.05 -26.22 2.76
C VAL A 8 0.34 -26.70 2.36
N PRO A 9 0.62 -26.91 1.07
CA PRO A 9 1.93 -27.34 0.61
C PRO A 9 3.00 -26.29 0.93
N VAL A 10 4.21 -26.79 1.22
CA VAL A 10 5.41 -25.95 1.39
C VAL A 10 5.95 -25.57 0.02
N ASP A 11 6.03 -26.54 -0.90
CA ASP A 11 6.44 -26.32 -2.28
C ASP A 11 5.39 -25.53 -3.06
N VAL A 12 5.88 -24.69 -3.98
CA VAL A 12 5.03 -23.85 -4.84
C VAL A 12 4.01 -24.71 -5.59
N ILE A 13 2.75 -24.28 -5.56
CA ILE A 13 1.68 -24.97 -6.30
C ILE A 13 1.89 -24.67 -7.79
N THR A 14 1.98 -25.74 -8.58
CA THR A 14 1.88 -25.71 -10.04
C THR A 14 0.57 -26.36 -10.48
N GLU A 15 0.15 -26.16 -11.72
CA GLU A 15 -1.07 -26.79 -12.26
C GLU A 15 -0.97 -28.33 -12.31
N ALA A 16 0.25 -28.88 -12.31
CA ALA A 16 0.50 -30.31 -12.21
C ALA A 16 0.47 -30.84 -10.76
N SER A 17 0.36 -29.97 -9.75
CA SER A 17 0.37 -30.35 -8.35
C SER A 17 -0.90 -31.09 -7.95
N PRO A 18 -0.83 -32.16 -7.14
CA PRO A 18 -2.01 -32.82 -6.57
C PRO A 18 -2.90 -31.89 -5.73
N TYR A 19 -2.33 -30.79 -5.22
CA TYR A 19 -3.07 -29.79 -4.45
C TYR A 19 -3.87 -28.84 -5.35
N TRP A 20 -3.48 -28.70 -6.62
CA TRP A 20 -4.14 -27.82 -7.60
C TRP A 20 -5.64 -28.14 -7.72
N ASN A 21 -6.43 -27.11 -8.04
CA ASN A 21 -7.82 -27.28 -8.41
C ASN A 21 -7.99 -26.76 -9.83
N PRO A 22 -8.37 -27.60 -10.81
CA PRO A 22 -8.62 -27.15 -12.18
C PRO A 22 -9.65 -26.02 -12.29
N GLU A 23 -10.56 -25.91 -11.34
CA GLU A 23 -11.58 -24.84 -11.29
C GLU A 23 -11.03 -23.49 -10.81
N TRP A 24 -9.79 -23.45 -10.31
CA TRP A 24 -9.18 -22.19 -9.87
C TRP A 24 -8.73 -21.35 -11.04
N ALA A 25 -8.92 -20.03 -10.92
CA ALA A 25 -8.28 -19.08 -11.83
C ALA A 25 -6.76 -19.34 -11.86
N SER A 26 -6.20 -19.47 -13.07
CA SER A 26 -4.78 -19.73 -13.25
C SER A 26 -3.95 -18.46 -13.13
N LEU A 27 -2.85 -18.55 -12.39
CA LEU A 27 -1.85 -17.49 -12.32
C LEU A 27 -1.10 -17.37 -13.65
N ASP A 28 -0.76 -18.50 -14.28
CA ASP A 28 -0.02 -18.53 -15.53
C ASP A 28 -0.87 -17.98 -16.68
N GLU A 29 -2.15 -18.35 -16.74
CA GLU A 29 -3.11 -17.78 -17.70
C GLU A 29 -3.35 -16.28 -17.46
N PHE A 30 -3.29 -15.82 -16.21
CA PHE A 30 -3.32 -14.39 -15.93
C PHE A 30 -2.06 -13.72 -16.48
N LEU A 31 -0.86 -14.22 -16.14
CA LEU A 31 0.41 -13.63 -16.55
C LEU A 31 0.63 -13.65 -18.06
N SER A 32 0.09 -14.66 -18.79
CA SER A 32 0.19 -14.72 -20.25
C SER A 32 -0.51 -13.56 -20.96
N LYS A 33 -1.44 -12.86 -20.29
CA LYS A 33 -2.16 -11.69 -20.81
C LYS A 33 -1.39 -10.37 -20.61
N GLU A 34 -0.18 -10.40 -20.04
CA GLU A 34 0.66 -9.20 -19.83
C GLU A 34 0.99 -8.51 -21.18
N ASP A 35 1.33 -9.27 -22.22
CA ASP A 35 1.67 -8.74 -23.54
C ASP A 35 0.49 -8.04 -24.23
N ASP A 36 -0.71 -8.61 -24.09
CA ASP A 36 -1.92 -8.00 -24.65
C ASP A 36 -2.30 -6.71 -23.92
N GLU A 37 -2.12 -6.67 -22.60
CA GLU A 37 -2.27 -5.44 -21.82
C GLU A 37 -1.22 -4.39 -22.21
N ALA A 38 0.01 -4.81 -22.51
CA ALA A 38 1.07 -3.92 -22.96
C ALA A 38 0.75 -3.31 -24.34
N LYS A 39 0.25 -4.11 -25.28
CA LYS A 39 -0.23 -3.63 -26.59
C LYS A 39 -1.40 -2.65 -26.43
N ALA A 40 -2.37 -2.97 -25.58
CA ALA A 40 -3.49 -2.08 -25.30
C ALA A 40 -3.04 -0.74 -24.71
N LYS A 41 -2.08 -0.76 -23.77
CA LYS A 41 -1.49 0.47 -23.22
C LYS A 41 -0.86 1.35 -24.30
N VAL A 42 -0.07 0.76 -25.21
CA VAL A 42 0.56 1.49 -26.32
C VAL A 42 -0.51 2.09 -27.24
N HIS A 43 -1.48 1.27 -27.66
CA HIS A 43 -2.57 1.68 -28.54
C HIS A 43 -3.38 2.87 -27.97
N TYR A 44 -3.81 2.79 -26.71
CA TYR A 44 -4.57 3.89 -26.09
C TYR A 44 -3.71 5.13 -25.82
N HIS A 45 -2.40 4.96 -25.63
CA HIS A 45 -1.48 6.09 -25.53
C HIS A 45 -1.33 6.83 -26.87
N GLU A 46 -1.20 6.10 -27.97
CA GLU A 46 -1.17 6.66 -29.33
C GLU A 46 -2.48 7.36 -29.69
N LEU A 47 -3.62 6.72 -29.40
CA LEU A 47 -4.93 7.35 -29.58
C LEU A 47 -5.09 8.63 -28.75
N ALA A 48 -4.55 8.68 -27.54
CA ALA A 48 -4.58 9.88 -26.70
C ALA A 48 -3.73 11.03 -27.26
N HIS A 49 -2.68 10.73 -28.05
CA HIS A 49 -1.91 11.75 -28.77
C HIS A 49 -2.69 12.31 -29.96
N ILE A 50 -3.39 11.45 -30.70
CA ILE A 50 -4.19 11.84 -31.86
C ILE A 50 -5.46 12.60 -31.43
N GLN A 51 -6.09 12.17 -30.33
CA GLN A 51 -7.35 12.73 -29.82
C GLN A 51 -7.21 13.21 -28.37
N PRO A 52 -6.46 14.31 -28.10
CA PRO A 52 -6.13 14.74 -26.75
C PRO A 52 -7.34 15.26 -25.94
N SER A 53 -8.41 15.69 -26.61
CA SER A 53 -9.65 16.17 -25.99
C SER A 53 -10.57 15.04 -25.54
N ASN A 54 -10.37 13.81 -26.02
CA ASN A 54 -11.23 12.68 -25.70
C ASN A 54 -10.90 12.12 -24.31
N LYS A 55 -11.78 12.37 -23.34
CA LYS A 55 -11.61 11.91 -21.96
C LYS A 55 -11.61 10.38 -21.83
N ASP A 56 -12.48 9.69 -22.57
CA ASP A 56 -12.63 8.24 -22.44
C ASP A 56 -11.37 7.49 -22.89
N ILE A 57 -10.72 7.97 -23.96
CA ILE A 57 -9.45 7.42 -24.44
C ILE A 57 -8.37 7.60 -23.37
N ARG A 58 -8.29 8.77 -22.74
CA ARG A 58 -7.33 9.01 -21.65
C ARG A 58 -7.61 8.14 -20.43
N ASP A 59 -8.87 7.97 -20.06
CA ASP A 59 -9.27 7.14 -18.91
C ASP A 59 -8.98 5.65 -19.17
N ARG A 60 -9.20 5.17 -20.41
CA ARG A 60 -8.80 3.81 -20.83
C ARG A 60 -7.28 3.65 -20.86
N GLY A 61 -6.55 4.60 -21.42
CA GLY A 61 -5.09 4.59 -21.43
C GLY A 61 -4.50 4.55 -20.02
N LYS A 62 -5.06 5.34 -19.10
CA LYS A 62 -4.69 5.30 -17.67
C LYS A 62 -4.99 3.94 -17.06
N ARG A 63 -6.16 3.35 -17.32
CA ARG A 63 -6.51 2.02 -16.82
C ARG A 63 -5.50 0.96 -17.26
N HIS A 64 -5.11 0.96 -18.53
CA HIS A 64 -4.10 0.02 -19.04
C HIS A 64 -2.72 0.27 -18.44
N GLN A 65 -2.33 1.54 -18.25
CA GLN A 65 -1.11 1.89 -17.53
C GLN A 65 -1.10 1.39 -16.07
N ASP A 66 -2.22 1.56 -15.36
CA ASP A 66 -2.39 1.09 -13.99
C ASP A 66 -2.38 -0.45 -13.93
N ASN A 67 -3.03 -1.12 -14.88
CA ASN A 67 -3.01 -2.58 -15.00
C ASN A 67 -1.60 -3.12 -15.28
N MET A 68 -0.81 -2.49 -16.15
CA MET A 68 0.59 -2.90 -16.38
C MET A 68 1.42 -2.81 -15.09
N SER A 69 1.19 -1.78 -14.28
CA SER A 69 1.85 -1.65 -12.97
C SER A 69 1.47 -2.81 -12.04
N LYS A 70 0.22 -3.30 -12.12
CA LYS A 70 -0.24 -4.48 -11.37
C LYS A 70 0.39 -5.77 -11.90
N TYR A 71 0.42 -5.98 -13.21
CA TYR A 71 1.06 -7.14 -13.84
C TYR A 71 2.52 -7.27 -13.40
N HIS A 72 3.30 -6.19 -13.52
CA HIS A 72 4.70 -6.20 -13.11
C HIS A 72 4.88 -6.54 -11.63
N LYS A 73 4.07 -5.96 -10.75
CA LYS A 73 4.15 -6.25 -9.31
C LYS A 73 3.71 -7.68 -8.98
N ILE A 74 2.69 -8.21 -9.65
CA ILE A 74 2.24 -9.61 -9.49
C ILE A 74 3.34 -10.55 -9.96
N ARG A 75 3.90 -10.32 -11.16
CA ARG A 75 4.99 -11.12 -11.74
C ARG A 75 6.26 -11.09 -10.89
N GLU A 76 6.60 -9.94 -10.31
CA GLU A 76 7.75 -9.81 -9.39
C GLU A 76 7.62 -10.70 -8.15
N ILE A 77 6.41 -10.91 -7.65
CA ILE A 77 6.17 -11.65 -6.40
C ILE A 77 5.77 -13.11 -6.62
N PHE A 78 4.97 -13.39 -7.65
CA PHE A 78 4.38 -14.70 -7.90
C PHE A 78 4.79 -15.29 -9.26
N GLY A 79 5.54 -14.56 -10.09
CA GLY A 79 5.93 -15.03 -11.41
C GLY A 79 6.99 -16.14 -11.39
N PRO A 80 7.52 -16.49 -12.57
CA PRO A 80 8.46 -17.59 -12.73
C PRO A 80 9.67 -17.49 -11.79
N GLY A 81 10.01 -18.59 -11.13
CA GLY A 81 11.10 -18.68 -10.15
C GLY A 81 10.74 -18.22 -8.73
N SER A 82 9.51 -17.73 -8.51
CA SER A 82 9.02 -17.47 -7.16
C SER A 82 8.71 -18.77 -6.40
N LEU A 83 8.93 -18.74 -5.09
CA LEU A 83 8.50 -19.79 -4.16
C LEU A 83 7.06 -19.58 -3.68
N TYR A 84 6.40 -18.50 -4.12
CA TYR A 84 5.08 -18.12 -3.65
C TYR A 84 4.04 -18.30 -4.75
N HIS A 85 2.90 -18.88 -4.37
CA HIS A 85 1.69 -18.90 -5.17
C HIS A 85 0.51 -18.35 -4.36
N PRO A 86 -0.39 -17.51 -4.93
CA PRO A 86 -1.49 -16.89 -4.18
C PRO A 86 -2.36 -17.91 -3.43
N ASN A 87 -2.74 -19.02 -4.09
CA ASN A 87 -3.52 -20.12 -3.49
C ASN A 87 -2.75 -20.96 -2.43
N GLN A 88 -1.55 -20.55 -2.01
CA GLN A 88 -0.86 -21.11 -0.83
C GLN A 88 -1.09 -20.28 0.44
N VAL A 89 -1.88 -19.20 0.39
CA VAL A 89 -2.01 -18.35 1.57
C VAL A 89 -2.72 -19.05 2.76
N LEU A 90 -3.62 -20.01 2.45
CA LEU A 90 -4.42 -20.81 3.38
C LEU A 90 -4.73 -22.19 2.77
N ALA A 91 -5.32 -23.08 3.56
CA ALA A 91 -5.75 -24.40 3.11
C ALA A 91 -6.87 -24.32 2.07
N LYS A 92 -6.85 -25.26 1.10
CA LYS A 92 -7.71 -25.29 -0.09
C LYS A 92 -9.19 -25.14 0.21
N PHE A 93 -9.67 -25.79 1.27
CA PHE A 93 -11.08 -25.76 1.67
C PHE A 93 -11.56 -24.39 2.17
N HIS A 94 -10.65 -23.45 2.48
CA HIS A 94 -11.00 -22.07 2.84
C HIS A 94 -11.19 -21.16 1.63
N PHE A 95 -10.86 -21.61 0.42
CA PHE A 95 -11.02 -20.80 -0.79
C PHE A 95 -12.40 -20.96 -1.42
N PRO A 96 -12.86 -19.93 -2.16
CA PRO A 96 -13.97 -20.08 -3.08
C PRO A 96 -13.62 -21.02 -4.24
N SER A 97 -14.65 -21.44 -4.98
CA SER A 97 -14.53 -22.42 -6.06
C SER A 97 -13.52 -22.00 -7.14
N ASP A 98 -13.43 -20.69 -7.40
CA ASP A 98 -12.52 -20.05 -8.35
C ASP A 98 -11.13 -19.71 -7.78
N GLY A 99 -10.89 -19.99 -6.50
CA GLY A 99 -9.64 -19.65 -5.83
C GLY A 99 -9.45 -18.15 -5.60
N ILE A 100 -8.20 -17.71 -5.46
CA ILE A 100 -7.87 -16.31 -5.14
C ILE A 100 -6.90 -15.65 -6.11
N CYS A 101 -6.56 -16.29 -7.23
CA CYS A 101 -5.74 -15.75 -8.32
C CYS A 101 -6.49 -14.68 -9.15
N HIS A 102 -7.09 -13.69 -8.48
CA HIS A 102 -7.74 -12.54 -9.10
C HIS A 102 -6.82 -11.34 -9.06
N LYS A 103 -6.74 -10.57 -10.17
CA LYS A 103 -5.85 -9.42 -10.33
C LYS A 103 -5.74 -8.52 -9.10
N GLU A 104 -6.86 -8.05 -8.56
CA GLU A 104 -6.85 -7.12 -7.42
C GLU A 104 -6.37 -7.77 -6.11
N ILE A 105 -6.66 -9.05 -5.91
CA ILE A 105 -6.22 -9.81 -4.72
C ILE A 105 -4.72 -10.09 -4.82
N MET A 106 -4.28 -10.61 -5.96
CA MET A 106 -2.87 -10.89 -6.23
C MET A 106 -2.04 -9.61 -6.11
N TYR A 107 -2.48 -8.51 -6.71
CA TYR A 107 -1.78 -7.23 -6.60
C TYR A 107 -1.65 -6.75 -5.16
N ARG A 108 -2.73 -6.83 -4.36
CA ARG A 108 -2.68 -6.43 -2.94
C ARG A 108 -1.76 -7.31 -2.12
N LEU A 109 -1.78 -8.63 -2.34
CA LEU A 109 -0.84 -9.54 -1.69
C LEU A 109 0.60 -9.21 -2.08
N ALA A 110 0.85 -9.01 -3.38
CA ALA A 110 2.18 -8.66 -3.89
C ALA A 110 2.72 -7.36 -3.29
N CYS A 111 1.88 -6.32 -3.17
CA CYS A 111 2.25 -5.09 -2.48
C CYS A 111 2.63 -5.35 -1.01
N LYS A 112 1.84 -6.14 -0.28
CA LYS A 112 2.11 -6.46 1.14
C LYS A 112 3.41 -7.23 1.30
N VAL A 113 3.66 -8.23 0.46
CA VAL A 113 4.93 -8.98 0.45
C VAL A 113 6.10 -8.02 0.21
N SER A 114 6.00 -7.17 -0.82
CA SER A 114 7.04 -6.19 -1.17
C SER A 114 7.33 -5.21 -0.03
N GLU A 115 6.32 -4.76 0.70
CA GLU A 115 6.51 -3.89 1.87
C GLU A 115 7.18 -4.63 3.04
N LEU A 116 6.77 -5.85 3.32
CA LEU A 116 7.34 -6.66 4.39
C LEU A 116 8.78 -7.11 4.07
N ARG A 117 9.13 -7.32 2.79
CA ARG A 117 10.53 -7.55 2.36
C ARG A 117 11.45 -6.42 2.84
N SER A 118 11.02 -5.17 2.75
CA SER A 118 11.84 -4.04 3.25
C SER A 118 12.05 -4.06 4.77
N LEU A 119 11.15 -4.68 5.54
CA LEU A 119 11.35 -4.91 6.97
C LEU A 119 12.36 -6.02 7.21
N GLN A 120 12.27 -7.10 6.42
CA GLN A 120 13.19 -8.23 6.49
C GLN A 120 14.62 -7.81 6.12
N GLU A 121 14.80 -7.08 5.03
CA GLU A 121 16.09 -6.52 4.58
C GLU A 121 16.75 -5.62 5.64
N ARG A 122 15.95 -5.01 6.50
CA ARG A 122 16.40 -4.14 7.60
C ARG A 122 16.41 -4.84 8.97
N ASN A 123 16.23 -6.16 8.99
CA ASN A 123 16.22 -7.02 10.19
C ASN A 123 15.11 -6.69 11.21
N TYR A 124 14.03 -6.01 10.80
CA TYR A 124 12.83 -5.82 11.64
C TYR A 124 11.87 -7.01 11.60
N LEU A 125 11.93 -7.82 10.53
CA LEU A 125 11.12 -9.02 10.36
C LEU A 125 12.05 -10.21 10.11
N VAL A 126 12.15 -11.12 11.09
CA VAL A 126 12.98 -12.34 10.96
C VAL A 126 12.32 -13.39 10.06
N MET A 127 10.99 -13.49 10.14
CA MET A 127 10.20 -14.44 9.35
C MET A 127 10.15 -14.04 7.87
N ASP A 128 10.01 -15.02 6.98
CA ASP A 128 9.73 -14.74 5.58
C ASP A 128 8.43 -13.88 5.45
N PRO A 129 8.42 -12.84 4.61
CA PRO A 129 7.27 -11.97 4.40
C PRO A 129 5.97 -12.70 4.04
N TRP A 130 6.06 -13.74 3.21
CA TRP A 130 4.91 -14.54 2.82
C TRP A 130 4.39 -15.38 3.98
N ASP A 131 5.28 -16.03 4.72
CA ASP A 131 4.91 -16.80 5.91
C ASP A 131 4.31 -15.94 7.01
N PHE A 132 4.82 -14.72 7.19
CA PHE A 132 4.25 -13.76 8.13
C PHE A 132 2.81 -13.39 7.74
N ILE A 133 2.55 -13.09 6.47
CA ILE A 133 1.18 -12.83 5.97
C ILE A 133 0.29 -14.04 6.21
N ARG A 134 0.74 -15.24 5.82
CA ARG A 134 0.00 -16.49 6.00
C ARG A 134 -0.38 -16.71 7.45
N TRP A 135 0.58 -16.55 8.36
CA TRP A 135 0.38 -16.72 9.79
C TRP A 135 -0.65 -15.74 10.35
N ARG A 136 -0.53 -14.45 10.04
CA ARG A 136 -1.47 -13.43 10.53
C ARG A 136 -2.87 -13.60 9.95
N LEU A 137 -2.96 -13.91 8.66
CA LEU A 137 -4.25 -14.19 8.02
C LEU A 137 -4.91 -15.42 8.64
N ALA A 138 -4.16 -16.49 8.92
CA ALA A 138 -4.71 -17.70 9.49
C ALA A 138 -5.21 -17.52 10.92
N ILE A 139 -4.50 -16.75 11.76
CA ILE A 139 -5.00 -16.35 13.09
C ILE A 139 -6.33 -15.62 12.92
N LYS A 140 -6.38 -14.61 12.04
CA LYS A 140 -7.60 -13.83 11.81
C LYS A 140 -8.74 -14.68 11.28
N VAL A 141 -8.50 -15.54 10.31
CA VAL A 141 -9.54 -16.46 9.81
C VAL A 141 -10.04 -17.34 10.94
N GLN A 142 -9.15 -17.91 11.75
CA GLN A 142 -9.53 -18.79 12.87
C GLN A 142 -10.43 -18.10 13.90
N GLU A 143 -10.19 -16.82 14.20
CA GLU A 143 -11.05 -16.02 15.08
C GLU A 143 -12.50 -15.87 14.55
N TYR A 144 -12.68 -15.88 13.22
CA TYR A 144 -13.98 -15.69 12.57
C TYR A 144 -14.69 -16.97 12.16
N LEU A 145 -14.06 -18.14 12.33
CA LEU A 145 -14.72 -19.40 12.06
C LEU A 145 -15.69 -19.73 13.20
N PRO A 146 -17.00 -19.86 12.92
CA PRO A 146 -18.01 -20.03 13.96
C PRO A 146 -17.90 -21.37 14.67
N ARG A 147 -17.45 -22.41 13.95
CA ARG A 147 -17.34 -23.80 14.45
C ARG A 147 -16.15 -24.51 13.81
N PRO A 148 -15.55 -25.51 14.49
CA PRO A 148 -14.61 -26.44 13.87
C PRO A 148 -15.20 -27.04 12.58
N GLY A 149 -14.41 -27.13 11.51
CA GLY A 149 -14.85 -27.60 10.19
C GLY A 149 -15.55 -26.55 9.32
N SER A 150 -15.84 -25.36 9.83
CA SER A 150 -16.35 -24.25 9.01
C SER A 150 -15.28 -23.78 8.01
N THR A 151 -15.73 -23.30 6.85
CA THR A 151 -14.84 -22.76 5.82
C THR A 151 -14.84 -21.23 5.84
N ALA A 152 -13.79 -20.64 5.26
CA ALA A 152 -13.66 -19.19 5.14
C ALA A 152 -14.03 -18.68 3.75
N SER A 153 -14.54 -19.57 2.88
CA SER A 153 -14.74 -19.31 1.44
C SER A 153 -15.53 -18.03 1.17
N SER A 154 -16.57 -17.77 1.96
CA SER A 154 -17.43 -16.59 1.82
C SER A 154 -16.76 -15.26 2.18
N PHE A 155 -15.67 -15.27 2.96
CA PHE A 155 -15.06 -14.04 3.48
C PHE A 155 -13.54 -13.94 3.31
N VAL A 156 -12.85 -15.00 2.87
CA VAL A 156 -11.38 -15.04 2.75
C VAL A 156 -10.83 -13.92 1.86
N LYS A 157 -11.49 -13.64 0.72
CA LYS A 157 -11.13 -12.54 -0.18
C LYS A 157 -11.18 -11.19 0.56
N SER A 158 -12.21 -10.98 1.39
CA SER A 158 -12.34 -9.77 2.22
C SER A 158 -11.28 -9.70 3.32
N ALA A 159 -10.98 -10.82 3.98
CA ALA A 159 -9.96 -10.89 5.00
C ALA A 159 -8.58 -10.54 4.43
N ILE A 160 -8.20 -11.10 3.28
CA ILE A 160 -6.94 -10.79 2.60
C ILE A 160 -6.82 -9.29 2.28
N VAL A 161 -7.87 -8.70 1.72
CA VAL A 161 -7.86 -7.28 1.33
C VAL A 161 -7.69 -6.40 2.57
N LYS A 162 -8.51 -6.63 3.59
CA LYS A 162 -8.67 -5.74 4.75
C LYS A 162 -7.69 -5.99 5.90
N LEU A 163 -6.86 -7.05 5.82
CA LEU A 163 -5.94 -7.45 6.90
C LEU A 163 -5.06 -6.31 7.44
N CYS A 164 -4.62 -5.42 6.57
CA CYS A 164 -3.68 -4.33 6.89
C CYS A 164 -4.37 -2.96 7.00
N ASP A 165 -5.70 -2.91 6.86
CA ASP A 165 -6.45 -1.66 6.92
C ASP A 165 -6.72 -1.27 8.38
N LEU A 166 -6.93 0.02 8.63
CA LEU A 166 -7.34 0.50 9.95
C LEU A 166 -8.74 -0.02 10.29
N ASP A 167 -8.94 -0.26 11.58
CA ASP A 167 -10.26 -0.36 12.16
C ASP A 167 -10.73 1.05 12.56
N GLU A 168 -11.64 1.62 11.76
CA GLU A 168 -12.16 2.99 11.97
C GLU A 168 -13.51 2.91 12.71
N PRO A 169 -13.79 3.79 13.70
CA PRO A 169 -15.07 3.77 14.42
C PRO A 169 -16.29 3.88 13.50
N ASP A 170 -16.21 4.72 12.46
CA ASP A 170 -17.30 4.94 11.51
C ASP A 170 -17.43 3.83 10.47
N LYS A 171 -16.39 3.00 10.32
CA LYS A 171 -16.33 1.90 9.35
C LYS A 171 -15.55 0.73 9.95
N PRO A 172 -16.20 -0.06 10.84
CA PRO A 172 -15.52 -1.13 11.53
C PRO A 172 -14.98 -2.15 10.51
N ASN A 173 -13.69 -2.45 10.65
CA ASN A 173 -13.00 -3.46 9.89
C ASN A 173 -12.75 -4.67 10.78
N ARG A 174 -13.72 -5.60 10.79
CA ARG A 174 -13.61 -6.87 11.51
C ARG A 174 -12.32 -7.64 11.17
N PHE A 175 -11.79 -7.53 9.95
CA PHE A 175 -10.59 -8.26 9.55
C PHE A 175 -9.28 -7.50 9.81
N ALA A 176 -9.34 -6.34 10.47
CA ALA A 176 -8.13 -5.59 10.81
C ALA A 176 -7.24 -6.43 11.72
N ASP A 177 -5.95 -6.47 11.38
CA ASP A 177 -4.94 -7.06 12.23
C ASP A 177 -3.98 -5.97 12.72
N PRO A 178 -3.98 -5.64 14.04
CA PRO A 178 -3.17 -4.55 14.57
C PRO A 178 -1.67 -4.73 14.33
N LEU A 179 -1.16 -5.97 14.37
CA LEU A 179 0.25 -6.27 14.16
C LEU A 179 0.63 -6.11 12.69
N MET A 180 -0.18 -6.65 11.76
CA MET A 180 0.00 -6.42 10.33
C MET A 180 -0.07 -4.93 10.00
N ARG A 181 -1.02 -4.19 10.60
CA ARG A 181 -1.12 -2.74 10.41
C ARG A 181 0.14 -2.02 10.87
N ALA A 182 0.63 -2.33 12.07
CA ALA A 182 1.84 -1.74 12.61
C ALA A 182 3.05 -2.04 11.72
N ALA A 183 3.19 -3.28 11.23
CA ALA A 183 4.28 -3.68 10.34
C ALA A 183 4.26 -2.87 9.03
N VAL A 184 3.12 -2.78 8.35
CA VAL A 184 3.05 -2.04 7.07
C VAL A 184 3.24 -0.52 7.26
N VAL A 185 2.79 0.05 8.38
CA VAL A 185 3.03 1.46 8.72
C VAL A 185 4.52 1.70 9.00
N LEU A 186 5.17 0.80 9.74
CA LEU A 186 6.62 0.87 9.98
C LEU A 186 7.39 0.79 8.67
N SER A 187 7.05 -0.16 7.80
CA SER A 187 7.64 -0.31 6.47
C SER A 187 7.52 0.96 5.65
N ALA A 188 6.31 1.55 5.60
CA ALA A 188 6.06 2.79 4.89
C ALA A 188 6.90 3.96 5.44
N ASN A 189 7.06 4.05 6.76
CA ASN A 189 7.91 5.07 7.39
C ASN A 189 9.39 4.89 7.01
N LEU A 190 9.90 3.65 7.06
CA LEU A 190 11.28 3.30 6.70
C LEU A 190 11.60 3.57 5.21
N GLN A 191 10.58 3.49 4.35
CA GLN A 191 10.67 3.81 2.93
C GLN A 191 10.42 5.29 2.61
N ASN A 192 10.24 6.17 3.60
CA ASN A 192 9.88 7.58 3.43
C ASN A 192 8.55 7.79 2.68
N ARG A 193 7.59 6.89 2.89
CA ARG A 193 6.23 6.93 2.29
C ARG A 193 5.13 6.89 3.37
N PRO A 194 5.18 7.74 4.42
CA PRO A 194 4.26 7.65 5.57
C PRO A 194 2.78 7.82 5.18
N ASN A 195 2.50 8.52 4.06
CA ASN A 195 1.14 8.79 3.60
C ASN A 195 0.47 7.61 2.89
N LEU A 196 1.17 6.48 2.68
CA LEU A 196 0.60 5.30 2.03
C LEU A 196 -0.53 4.68 2.87
N TYR A 197 -0.39 4.80 4.18
CA TYR A 197 -1.34 4.32 5.17
C TYR A 197 -1.91 5.52 5.90
N LYS A 198 -3.24 5.60 6.00
CA LYS A 198 -3.87 6.59 6.89
C LYS A 198 -3.27 6.48 8.29
N SER A 199 -2.81 7.60 8.85
CA SER A 199 -2.55 7.68 10.28
C SER A 199 -3.91 7.56 10.98
N GLY A 200 -4.07 6.63 11.92
CA GLY A 200 -5.26 6.62 12.77
C GLY A 200 -5.47 8.00 13.38
N VAL A 201 -6.71 8.35 13.71
CA VAL A 201 -7.07 9.62 14.36
C VAL A 201 -6.04 9.88 15.45
N GLN A 202 -5.16 10.86 15.23
CA GLN A 202 -4.36 11.39 16.30
C GLN A 202 -5.38 12.05 17.22
N VAL A 203 -5.85 11.32 18.24
CA VAL A 203 -6.23 11.98 19.48
C VAL A 203 -4.97 12.74 19.82
N ARG A 204 -5.00 14.05 19.55
CA ARG A 204 -3.96 15.00 19.85
C ARG A 204 -3.79 14.83 21.36
N GLN A 205 -2.84 14.00 21.78
CA GLN A 205 -2.49 13.89 23.18
C GLN A 205 -2.04 15.30 23.51
N LYS A 206 -2.92 16.04 24.20
CA LYS A 206 -2.54 17.27 24.86
C LYS A 206 -1.28 16.90 25.62
N SER A 207 -0.17 17.51 25.20
CA SER A 207 1.11 17.40 25.88
C SER A 207 0.83 17.41 27.37
N VAL A 208 1.10 16.28 28.03
CA VAL A 208 1.01 16.20 29.47
C VAL A 208 1.97 17.26 29.97
N SER A 209 1.41 18.34 30.49
CA SER A 209 2.17 19.44 31.08
C SER A 209 3.08 18.82 32.13
N ARG A 210 4.39 18.92 31.93
CA ARG A 210 5.38 18.60 32.97
C ARG A 210 4.94 19.30 34.24
N VAL A 211 4.70 18.51 35.29
CA VAL A 211 4.51 19.00 36.65
C VAL A 211 5.81 19.74 37.01
N SER A 212 5.75 21.07 37.00
CA SER A 212 6.79 21.94 37.54
C SER A 212 6.48 22.13 39.02
N THR A 213 7.40 21.68 39.86
CA THR A 213 7.39 21.82 41.31
C THR A 213 7.61 23.29 41.74
N SER A 214 6.78 23.73 42.70
CA SER A 214 7.01 24.80 43.69
C SER A 214 6.63 26.26 43.29
N PRO A 215 6.36 27.17 44.26
CA PRO A 215 5.03 27.37 44.86
C PRO A 215 4.50 28.83 44.75
N ALA A 216 3.25 29.01 45.19
CA ALA A 216 2.35 30.13 44.97
C ALA A 216 2.75 31.51 45.53
N ALA A 217 2.22 32.58 44.89
CA ALA A 217 1.89 33.87 45.51
C ALA A 217 0.72 34.55 44.74
N PRO A 218 -0.08 35.44 45.38
CA PRO A 218 -1.54 35.47 45.18
C PRO A 218 -2.14 36.71 44.48
N SER A 219 -3.38 36.50 44.03
CA SER A 219 -4.54 37.41 43.84
C SER A 219 -4.38 38.78 43.15
N GLY A 220 -5.24 39.01 42.16
CA GLY A 220 -5.48 40.32 41.56
C GLY A 220 -6.75 40.35 40.71
N VAL A 221 -7.79 40.97 41.25
CA VAL A 221 -9.12 41.22 40.66
C VAL A 221 -9.00 42.18 39.45
N ARG A 222 -9.76 41.97 38.36
CA ARG A 222 -10.69 42.95 37.72
C ARG A 222 -10.97 42.71 36.22
N LYS A 223 -12.29 42.58 35.97
CA LYS A 223 -13.15 43.24 34.95
C LYS A 223 -13.04 42.94 33.45
N SER A 224 -14.25 42.97 32.89
CA SER A 224 -14.72 42.83 31.52
C SER A 224 -14.32 44.00 30.61
N GLY A 225 -14.22 43.71 29.30
CA GLY A 225 -14.48 44.69 28.26
C GLY A 225 -13.45 44.77 27.14
N ARG A 226 -13.99 44.72 25.91
CA ARG A 226 -13.47 45.23 24.62
C ARG A 226 -12.49 44.38 23.81
N ALA A 227 -13.01 44.00 22.63
CA ALA A 227 -12.26 43.73 21.42
C ALA A 227 -11.24 44.84 21.13
N ARG A 228 -9.98 44.46 20.93
CA ARG A 228 -8.94 45.30 20.34
C ARG A 228 -8.09 44.47 19.40
N GLY A 229 -7.84 45.07 18.23
CA GLY A 229 -7.25 44.45 17.06
C GLY A 229 -5.86 43.91 17.31
N ARG A 230 -5.55 42.84 16.59
CA ARG A 230 -4.21 42.27 16.51
C ARG A 230 -3.33 43.22 15.68
N PRO A 231 -2.12 43.58 16.16
CA PRO A 231 -1.22 44.47 15.42
C PRO A 231 -0.74 43.79 14.12
N PRO A 232 -0.49 44.56 13.04
CA PRO A 232 0.07 44.01 11.82
C PRO A 232 1.51 43.59 12.08
N GLY A 233 1.78 42.29 12.02
CA GLY A 233 3.13 41.74 12.02
C GLY A 233 3.87 42.13 10.73
N PRO A 234 5.21 42.11 10.74
CA PRO A 234 6.03 42.63 9.64
C PRO A 234 5.73 41.90 8.33
N SER A 235 5.51 42.69 7.28
CA SER A 235 5.29 42.26 5.90
C SER A 235 6.41 41.31 5.46
N ARG A 236 6.08 40.02 5.40
CA ARG A 236 6.96 39.01 4.84
C ARG A 236 7.07 39.29 3.34
N PRO A 237 8.28 39.42 2.76
CA PRO A 237 8.40 39.65 1.32
C PRO A 237 7.70 38.49 0.60
N MET A 238 6.78 38.84 -0.31
CA MET A 238 6.13 37.87 -1.17
C MET A 238 7.20 37.23 -2.05
N ALA A 239 7.70 36.08 -1.60
CA ALA A 239 8.44 35.17 -2.46
C ALA A 239 7.52 34.83 -3.64
N THR A 240 7.92 35.25 -4.83
CA THR A 240 7.26 34.91 -6.10
C THR A 240 7.06 33.39 -6.19
N SER A 241 6.02 32.92 -6.88
CA SER A 241 5.77 31.49 -7.07
C SER A 241 7.02 30.73 -7.53
N GLU A 242 7.84 31.39 -8.36
CA GLU A 242 9.13 30.92 -8.87
C GLU A 242 10.14 30.60 -7.77
N THR A 243 10.31 31.46 -6.76
CA THR A 243 11.26 31.22 -5.66
C THR A 243 10.79 30.10 -4.73
N ARG A 244 9.48 29.85 -4.65
CA ARG A 244 8.91 28.74 -3.87
C ARG A 244 9.05 27.41 -4.60
N ASP A 245 8.94 27.41 -5.92
CA ASP A 245 9.09 26.23 -6.76
C ASP A 245 10.56 25.84 -6.94
N GLU A 246 11.46 26.81 -7.01
CA GLU A 246 12.91 26.55 -7.03
C GLU A 246 13.37 25.92 -5.72
N ARG A 247 12.89 26.43 -4.57
CA ARG A 247 13.20 25.84 -3.26
C ARG A 247 12.66 24.41 -3.12
N ARG A 248 11.53 24.09 -3.78
CA ARG A 248 10.98 22.73 -3.85
C ARG A 248 11.79 21.83 -4.79
N ARG A 249 12.27 22.35 -5.92
CA ARG A 249 13.17 21.63 -6.85
C ARG A 249 14.48 21.26 -6.16
N VAL A 250 15.12 22.22 -5.50
CA VAL A 250 16.37 21.99 -4.75
C VAL A 250 16.20 20.95 -3.66
N ASN A 251 15.11 21.00 -2.88
CA ASN A 251 14.83 19.97 -1.87
C ASN A 251 14.56 18.59 -2.48
N ARG A 252 13.90 18.50 -3.64
CA ARG A 252 13.67 17.22 -4.34
C ARG A 252 14.96 16.62 -4.90
N ALA A 253 15.85 17.46 -5.44
CA ALA A 253 17.15 17.02 -5.94
C ALA A 253 18.02 16.47 -4.80
N LYS A 254 18.02 17.12 -3.63
CA LYS A 254 18.73 16.63 -2.43
C LYS A 254 18.21 15.27 -1.94
N ILE A 255 16.88 15.06 -1.98
CA ILE A 255 16.28 13.76 -1.60
C ILE A 255 16.59 12.67 -2.63
N ALA A 256 16.59 13.00 -3.93
CA ALA A 256 16.93 12.07 -5.00
C ALA A 256 18.40 11.63 -4.96
N ALA A 257 19.31 12.53 -4.57
CA ALA A 257 20.73 12.22 -4.40
C ALA A 257 21.04 11.38 -3.14
N ALA A 258 20.13 11.36 -2.15
CA ALA A 258 20.33 10.68 -0.87
C ALA A 258 19.78 9.23 -0.82
N LEU A 259 19.17 8.74 -1.91
CA LEU A 259 18.59 7.39 -1.97
C LEU A 259 19.49 6.43 -2.77
N PRO A 260 19.77 5.20 -2.28
CA PRO A 260 20.46 4.19 -3.07
C PRO A 260 19.66 3.87 -4.34
N GLN A 261 20.37 3.74 -5.46
CA GLN A 261 19.81 3.60 -6.80
C GLN A 261 18.95 2.33 -6.93
N SER A 262 17.66 2.46 -6.66
CA SER A 262 16.65 1.49 -7.09
C SER A 262 16.48 1.56 -8.61
N THR A 263 16.45 0.40 -9.26
CA THR A 263 16.25 0.22 -10.71
C THR A 263 14.85 0.61 -11.19
N TYR A 264 13.89 0.88 -10.28
CA TYR A 264 12.55 1.34 -10.63
C TYR A 264 12.25 2.72 -10.01
N GLN A 265 12.43 3.78 -10.80
CA GLN A 265 12.26 5.16 -10.33
C GLN A 265 10.79 5.67 -10.36
N GLY A 266 9.83 4.83 -10.75
CA GLY A 266 8.40 5.14 -10.75
C GLY A 266 7.98 6.27 -11.72
N VAL A 267 6.67 6.48 -11.80
CA VAL A 267 6.03 7.39 -12.78
C VAL A 267 6.45 8.85 -12.58
N ASN A 268 6.81 9.25 -11.36
CA ASN A 268 7.23 10.61 -11.05
C ASN A 268 8.64 10.92 -11.58
N ALA A 269 9.58 9.96 -11.53
CA ALA A 269 10.88 10.13 -12.16
C ALA A 269 10.81 10.08 -13.69
N TRP A 270 9.87 9.29 -14.23
CA TRP A 270 9.59 9.29 -15.67
C TRP A 270 9.04 10.65 -16.15
N ARG A 271 8.12 11.28 -15.39
CA ARG A 271 7.65 12.66 -15.66
C ARG A 271 8.79 13.67 -15.58
N ALA A 272 9.65 13.59 -14.56
CA ALA A 272 10.80 14.48 -14.40
C ALA A 272 11.81 14.34 -15.56
N LYS A 273 12.09 13.10 -16.02
CA LYS A 273 12.92 12.86 -17.20
C LYS A 273 12.28 13.37 -18.49
N ARG A 274 10.94 13.36 -18.58
CA ARG A 274 10.20 13.89 -19.73
C ARG A 274 10.21 15.42 -19.78
N GLU A 275 10.09 16.08 -18.64
CA GLU A 275 10.21 17.54 -18.51
C GLU A 275 11.65 18.02 -18.76
N ALA A 276 12.67 17.27 -18.32
CA ALA A 276 14.07 17.59 -18.60
C ALA A 276 14.46 17.46 -20.09
N ARG A 277 13.68 16.71 -20.87
CA ARG A 277 13.96 16.44 -22.30
C ARG A 277 13.31 17.47 -23.25
N ASN A 278 12.37 18.29 -22.75
CA ASN A 278 11.75 19.40 -23.47
C ASN A 278 11.81 20.67 -22.59
N PRO A 279 12.96 21.35 -22.51
CA PRO A 279 12.97 22.72 -22.00
C PRO A 279 12.12 23.56 -22.98
N ARG A 280 11.12 24.25 -22.45
CA ARG A 280 10.41 25.28 -23.21
C ARG A 280 11.35 26.48 -23.34
N ASP A 281 11.85 26.71 -24.55
CA ASP A 281 12.27 28.03 -25.01
C ASP A 281 11.03 28.88 -25.31
#